data_AF-J9GLW3-F1
#
_entry.id   AF-J9GLW3-F1
#
_cell.length_a   1.000
_cell.length_b   1.000
_cell.length_c   1.000
_cell.angle_alpha   90.00
_cell.angle_beta   90.00
_cell.angle_gamma   90.00
#
_symmetry.space_group_name_H-M   'P 1'
#
loop_
_entity.id
_entity.type
_entity.pdbx_description
1 polymer ?
#
loop_
_entity_poly.entity_id
_entity_poly.type
_entity_poly.pdbx_seq_one_letter_code
_entity_poly.pdbx_strand_id
1 'polypeptide(L)'
;MVMNFVYAFFFAFLATIAFGVLFQAPKKTLVAGGFIGAVGWVVFMYLKVAGYSSFYANFFATVIIALDSELCARIFKQPVTVYVIPGIIPLVPGLG
;
A
#
# COMPACT_ATOMS: atom_id res chain seq x y z
N MET A 1 8.64 -9.13 -19.48
CA MET A 1 7.91 -7.85 -19.37
C MET A 1 8.73 -6.97 -18.43
N VAL A 2 9.24 -5.82 -18.90
CA VAL A 2 10.11 -4.97 -18.07
C VAL A 2 9.29 -4.38 -16.94
N MET A 3 9.67 -4.67 -15.69
CA MET A 3 9.01 -4.17 -14.49
C MET A 3 9.42 -2.71 -14.28
N ASN A 4 8.49 -1.78 -14.44
CA ASN A 4 8.75 -0.37 -14.19
C ASN A 4 8.17 0.03 -12.82
N PHE A 5 9.05 0.15 -11.83
CA PHE A 5 8.67 0.53 -10.47
C PHE A 5 7.96 1.88 -10.40
N VAL A 6 8.21 2.79 -11.35
CA VAL A 6 7.52 4.07 -11.43
C VAL A 6 6.04 3.87 -11.76
N TYR A 7 5.71 3.02 -12.73
CA TYR A 7 4.32 2.70 -13.06
C TYR A 7 3.65 1.94 -11.91
N ALA A 8 4.35 0.96 -11.33
CA ALA A 8 3.84 0.21 -10.18
C ALA A 8 3.46 1.16 -9.04
N PHE A 9 4.36 2.07 -8.67
CA PHE A 9 4.12 3.08 -7.65
C PHE A 9 2.94 3.99 -8.01
N PHE A 10 2.93 4.56 -9.22
CA PHE A 10 1.92 5.53 -9.63
C PHE A 10 0.51 4.95 -9.66
N PHE A 11 0.33 3.75 -10.24
CA PHE A 11 -0.98 3.11 -10.30
C PHE A 11 -1.45 2.61 -8.93
N ALA A 12 -0.55 2.08 -8.10
CA ALA A 12 -0.90 1.70 -6.73
C ALA A 12 -1.27 2.93 -5.87
N PHE A 13 -0.56 4.05 -6.02
CA PHE A 13 -0.89 5.31 -5.37
C PHE A 13 -2.31 5.77 -5.72
N LEU A 14 -2.63 5.82 -7.03
CA LEU A 14 -3.95 6.22 -7.50
C LEU A 14 -5.04 5.25 -7.05
N ALA A 15 -4.79 3.95 -7.13
CA ALA A 15 -5.73 2.93 -6.68
C ALA A 15 -6.04 3.11 -5.18
N THR A 16 -5.03 3.22 -4.34
CA THR A 16 -5.20 3.41 -2.90
C THR A 16 -5.92 4.72 -2.58
N ILE A 17 -5.64 5.83 -3.27
CA ILE A 17 -6.42 7.07 -3.12
C ILE A 17 -7.87 6.86 -3.50
N ALA A 18 -8.14 6.22 -4.65
CA ALA A 18 -9.49 5.98 -5.12
C ALA A 18 -10.30 5.15 -4.12
N PHE A 19 -9.69 4.10 -3.55
CA PHE A 19 -10.32 3.31 -2.48
C PHE A 19 -10.45 4.08 -1.16
N GLY A 20 -9.49 4.95 -0.83
CA GLY A 20 -9.63 5.87 0.31
C GLY A 20 -10.84 6.79 0.15
N VAL A 21 -11.06 7.33 -1.05
CA VAL A 21 -12.26 8.13 -1.37
C VAL A 21 -13.52 7.28 -1.31
N LEU A 22 -13.50 6.07 -1.86
CA LEU A 22 -14.63 5.13 -1.84
C LEU A 22 -15.06 4.80 -0.40
N PHE A 23 -14.11 4.59 0.50
CA PHE A 23 -14.37 4.33 1.92
C PHE A 23 -14.57 5.60 2.75
N GLN A 24 -14.75 6.75 2.10
CA GLN A 24 -15.01 8.04 2.76
C GLN A 24 -13.93 8.43 3.77
N ALA A 25 -12.66 8.08 3.50
CA ALA A 25 -11.53 8.50 4.31
C ALA A 25 -11.40 10.04 4.32
N PRO A 26 -11.00 10.67 5.45
CA PRO A 26 -10.84 12.12 5.51
C PRO A 26 -9.83 12.61 4.47
N LYS A 27 -10.15 13.69 3.74
CA LYS A 27 -9.33 14.19 2.61
C LYS A 27 -7.85 14.36 2.92
N LYS A 28 -7.53 14.82 4.13
CA LYS A 28 -6.14 15.02 4.61
C LYS A 28 -5.31 13.73 4.71
N THR A 29 -5.97 12.56 4.75
CA THR A 29 -5.34 11.25 4.88
C THR A 29 -5.08 10.59 3.52
N LEU A 30 -5.76 11.03 2.46
CA LEU A 30 -5.75 10.36 1.16
C LEU A 30 -4.34 10.29 0.56
N VAL A 31 -3.61 11.40 0.57
CA VAL A 31 -2.25 11.44 0.00
C VAL A 31 -1.32 10.51 0.77
N ALA A 32 -1.32 10.58 2.11
CA ALA A 32 -0.51 9.69 2.95
C ALA A 32 -0.91 8.22 2.75
N GLY A 33 -2.21 7.91 2.71
CA GLY A 33 -2.72 6.58 2.41
C GLY A 33 -2.25 6.08 1.04
N GLY A 34 -2.33 6.92 0.01
CA GLY A 34 -1.82 6.63 -1.33
C GLY A 34 -0.35 6.23 -1.32
N PHE A 35 0.50 6.98 -0.61
CA PHE A 35 1.92 6.66 -0.47
C PHE A 35 2.13 5.30 0.20
N ILE A 36 1.38 5.00 1.26
CA ILE A 36 1.47 3.73 1.99
C ILE A 36 1.18 2.54 1.06
N GLY A 37 0.07 2.60 0.31
CA GLY A 37 -0.28 1.53 -0.63
C GLY A 37 0.72 1.40 -1.79
N ALA A 38 1.25 2.53 -2.29
CA ALA A 38 2.25 2.54 -3.35
C ALA A 38 3.58 1.93 -2.91
N VAL A 39 4.06 2.29 -1.71
CA VAL A 39 5.28 1.72 -1.12
C VAL A 39 5.10 0.22 -0.89
N GLY A 40 3.97 -0.20 -0.31
CA GLY A 40 3.67 -1.62 -0.12
C GLY A 40 3.69 -2.42 -1.43
N TRP A 41 3.08 -1.88 -2.49
CA TRP A 41 3.09 -2.53 -3.81
C TRP A 41 4.49 -2.61 -4.44
N VAL A 42 5.29 -1.54 -4.32
CA VAL A 42 6.68 -1.54 -4.80
C VAL A 42 7.52 -2.57 -4.06
N VAL A 43 7.36 -2.69 -2.74
CA VAL A 43 8.04 -3.71 -1.93
C VAL A 43 7.67 -5.11 -2.40
N PHE A 44 6.37 -5.37 -2.60
CA PHE A 44 5.89 -6.64 -3.13
C PHE A 44 6.54 -6.95 -4.48
N MET A 45 6.50 -6.02 -5.43
CA MET A 45 7.07 -6.19 -6.76
C MET A 45 8.58 -6.40 -6.72
N TYR A 46 9.29 -5.65 -5.88
CA TYR A 46 10.73 -5.79 -5.71
C TYR A 46 11.08 -7.20 -5.22
N LEU A 47 10.39 -7.71 -4.20
CA LEU A 47 10.62 -9.06 -3.68
C LEU A 47 10.26 -10.15 -4.69
N LYS A 48 9.21 -9.95 -5.50
CA LYS A 48 8.88 -10.86 -6.60
C LYS A 48 9.98 -10.91 -7.66
N VAL A 49 10.57 -9.76 -8.02
CA VAL A 49 11.68 -9.67 -8.98
C VAL A 49 12.96 -10.27 -8.40
N ALA A 50 13.18 -10.14 -7.09
CA ALA A 50 14.30 -10.76 -6.38
C ALA A 50 14.16 -12.29 -6.20
N GLY A 51 13.08 -12.89 -6.69
CA GLY A 51 12.87 -14.35 -6.68
C GLY A 51 12.20 -14.90 -5.41
N TYR A 52 11.70 -14.05 -4.51
CA TYR A 52 10.97 -14.52 -3.33
C TYR A 52 9.57 -15.04 -3.67
N SER A 53 9.09 -15.98 -2.84
CA SER A 53 7.72 -16.50 -2.95
C SER A 53 6.69 -15.40 -2.70
N SER A 54 5.47 -15.58 -3.20
CA SER A 54 4.37 -14.64 -2.97
C SER A 54 4.07 -14.48 -1.48
N PHE A 55 4.28 -15.53 -0.68
CA PHE A 55 4.15 -15.47 0.78
C PHE A 55 5.08 -14.43 1.40
N TYR A 56 6.40 -14.52 1.16
CA TYR A 56 7.36 -13.57 1.72
C TYR A 56 7.16 -12.16 1.16
N ALA A 57 6.86 -12.03 -0.14
CA ALA A 57 6.58 -10.74 -0.76
C ALA A 57 5.38 -10.03 -0.11
N ASN A 58 4.27 -10.75 0.08
CA ASN A 58 3.08 -10.22 0.76
C ASN A 58 3.34 -9.91 2.23
N PHE A 59 4.06 -10.78 2.93
CA PHE A 59 4.39 -10.59 4.34
C PHE A 59 5.13 -9.27 4.57
N PHE A 60 6.24 -9.05 3.87
CA PHE A 60 7.04 -7.82 4.04
C PHE A 60 6.32 -6.57 3.51
N ALA A 61 5.58 -6.67 2.41
CA ALA A 61 4.77 -5.57 1.91
C ALA A 61 3.69 -5.14 2.93
N THR A 62 3.01 -6.11 3.53
CA THR A 62 1.96 -5.85 4.54
C THR A 62 2.56 -5.29 5.83
N VAL A 63 3.73 -5.78 6.25
CA VAL A 63 4.46 -5.21 7.40
C VAL A 63 4.78 -3.73 7.17
N ILE A 64 5.26 -3.37 5.98
CA ILE A 64 5.55 -1.96 5.66
C ILE A 64 4.27 -1.13 5.65
N ILE A 65 3.20 -1.63 5.03
CA ILE A 65 1.89 -0.96 5.05
C ILE A 65 1.41 -0.74 6.49
N ALA A 66 1.53 -1.74 7.36
CA ALA A 66 1.09 -1.65 8.75
C ALA A 66 1.91 -0.64 9.56
N LEU A 67 3.24 -0.65 9.41
CA LEU A 67 4.14 0.28 10.10
C LEU A 67 3.92 1.72 9.65
N ASP A 68 3.83 1.97 8.34
CA ASP A 68 3.61 3.32 7.81
C ASP A 68 2.22 3.84 8.16
N SER A 69 1.22 2.96 8.19
CA SER A 69 -0.14 3.28 8.64
C SER A 69 -0.18 3.67 10.11
N GLU A 70 0.51 2.93 10.97
CA GLU A 70 0.60 3.22 12.41
C GLU A 70 1.31 4.56 12.67
N LEU A 71 2.39 4.83 11.91
CA LEU A 71 3.09 6.11 11.96
C LEU A 71 2.17 7.27 11.54
N CYS A 72 1.48 7.14 10.40
CA CYS A 72 0.56 8.17 9.91
C CYS A 72 -0.65 8.35 10.83
N ALA A 73 -1.16 7.28 11.45
CA ALA A 73 -2.24 7.34 12.42
C ALA A 73 -1.88 8.26 13.61
N ARG A 74 -0.65 8.14 14.12
CA ARG A 74 -0.13 8.98 15.21
C ARG A 74 0.10 10.43 14.77
N ILE A 75 0.68 10.64 13.59
CA ILE A 75 0.97 11.99 13.06
C ILE A 75 -0.32 12.77 12.79
N PHE A 76 -1.26 12.16 12.06
CA PHE A 76 -2.49 12.83 11.62
C PHE A 76 -3.65 12.71 12.61
N LYS A 77 -3.44 11.96 13.70
CA LYS A 77 -4.43 11.67 14.76
C LYS A 77 -5.72 11.11 14.16
N GLN A 78 -5.59 10.02 13.40
CA GLN A 78 -6.71 9.32 12.75
C GLN A 78 -6.62 7.82 13.06
N PRO A 79 -7.73 7.07 13.06
CA PRO A 79 -7.69 5.62 13.20
C PRO A 79 -6.78 4.97 12.14
N VAL A 80 -5.97 4.00 12.54
CA VAL A 80 -5.03 3.30 11.64
C VAL A 80 -5.71 2.63 10.44
N THR A 81 -6.96 2.20 10.61
CA THR A 81 -7.79 1.58 9.59
C THR A 81 -8.05 2.47 8.37
N VAL A 82 -8.01 3.81 8.56
CA VAL A 82 -8.14 4.80 7.48
C VAL A 82 -7.01 4.65 6.45
N TYR A 83 -5.84 4.16 6.87
CA TYR A 83 -4.68 3.94 6.01
C TYR A 83 -4.53 2.47 5.60
N VAL A 84 -4.65 1.54 6.55
CA VAL A 84 -4.41 0.10 6.30
C VAL A 84 -5.41 -0.47 5.28
N ILE A 85 -6.70 -0.16 5.41
CA ILE A 85 -7.75 -0.74 4.57
C ILE A 85 -7.55 -0.38 3.09
N PRO A 86 -7.44 0.91 2.70
CA PRO A 86 -7.17 1.24 1.30
C PRO A 86 -5.74 0.90 0.87
N GLY A 87 -4.77 0.96 1.79
CA GLY A 87 -3.35 0.68 1.51
C GLY A 87 -3.05 -0.78 1.16
N ILE A 88 -3.80 -1.74 1.71
CA ILE A 88 -3.59 -3.17 1.44
C ILE A 88 -4.21 -3.63 0.11
N ILE A 89 -5.13 -2.86 -0.48
CA ILE A 89 -5.90 -3.28 -1.67
C ILE A 89 -5.04 -3.60 -2.90
N PRO A 90 -3.97 -2.87 -3.21
CA PRO A 90 -3.08 -3.25 -4.32
C PRO A 90 -2.50 -4.67 -4.18
N LEU A 91 -2.38 -5.18 -2.95
CA LEU A 91 -1.89 -6.54 -2.68
C LEU A 91 -2.97 -7.63 -2.82
N VAL A 92 -4.23 -7.31 -3.12
CA VAL A 92 -5.34 -8.28 -3.16
C VAL A 92 -5.75 -8.63 -4.60
N PRO A 93 -6.04 -9.91 -4.93
CA PRO A 93 -5.78 -11.11 -4.15
C PRO A 93 -4.34 -11.54 -4.44
N GLY A 94 -3.43 -11.34 -3.50
CA GLY A 94 -2.03 -11.72 -3.65
C GLY A 94 -1.87 -13.24 -3.59
N LEU A 95 -2.46 -13.95 -4.55
CA LEU A 95 -2.63 -15.40 -4.58
C LEU A 95 -1.30 -16.07 -4.21
N GLY A 96 -1.28 -16.56 -2.97
CA GLY A 96 -0.32 -17.53 -2.47
C GLY A 96 -0.60 -18.90 -3.04
#